data_AF-A0A0H5PYL1-F1
#
_entry.id   AF-A0A0H5PYL1-F1
#
_cell.length_a   1.000
_cell.length_b   1.000
_cell.length_c   1.000
_cell.angle_alpha   90.00
_cell.angle_beta   90.00
_cell.angle_gamma   90.00
#
_symmetry.space_group_name_H-M   'P 1'
#
loop_
_entity.id
_entity.type
_entity.pdbx_description
1 polymer ?
#
loop_
_entity_poly.entity_id
_entity_poly.type
_entity_poly.pdbx_seq_one_letter_code
_entity_poly.pdbx_strand_id
1 'polypeptide(L)'
;MSARRGQDAGALWENFFFMERVKLHSIRNDFTDMYFWRTTSNTPHELDFLEVKNEKIRAFECKLSPNAKAKPGKFSTAYPDAPIQVVTPNDLMKLWLIGD
;
A
#
# COMPACT_ATOMS: atom_id res chain seq x y z
N MET A 1 12.93 -3.37 -27.29
CA MET A 1 12.79 -3.29 -25.82
C MET A 1 11.31 -3.21 -25.47
N SER A 2 10.67 -4.35 -25.17
CA SER A 2 9.29 -4.41 -24.69
C SER A 2 9.31 -4.91 -23.24
N ALA A 3 9.94 -4.13 -22.37
CA ALA A 3 9.46 -4.09 -21.00
C ALA A 3 8.30 -3.06 -20.97
N ARG A 4 7.61 -2.95 -19.85
CA ARG A 4 7.09 -1.66 -19.36
C ARG A 4 5.61 -1.32 -19.43
N ARG A 5 4.71 -1.81 -20.29
CA ARG A 5 3.31 -1.29 -20.17
C ARG A 5 2.62 -1.69 -18.86
N GLY A 6 2.75 -2.95 -18.43
CA GLY A 6 2.21 -3.42 -17.15
C GLY A 6 3.00 -2.93 -15.93
N GLN A 7 4.33 -2.79 -16.07
CA GLN A 7 5.20 -2.31 -14.99
C GLN A 7 5.03 -0.80 -14.77
N ASP A 8 4.97 0.00 -15.84
CA ASP A 8 4.74 1.45 -15.76
C ASP A 8 3.35 1.74 -15.20
N ALA A 9 2.32 1.03 -15.66
CA ALA A 9 0.97 1.17 -15.11
C ALA A 9 0.92 0.81 -13.62
N GLY A 10 1.64 -0.23 -13.20
CA GLY A 10 1.77 -0.62 -11.80
C GLY A 10 2.45 0.47 -10.96
N ALA A 11 3.61 0.95 -11.40
CA ALA A 11 4.36 2.00 -10.70
C ALA A 11 3.59 3.33 -10.65
N LEU A 12 2.86 3.68 -11.72
CA LEU A 12 2.00 4.86 -11.74
C LEU A 12 0.84 4.73 -10.74
N TRP A 13 0.21 3.56 -10.66
CA TRP A 13 -0.86 3.32 -9.70
C TRP A 13 -0.37 3.36 -8.26
N GLU A 14 0.76 2.70 -7.97
CA GLU A 14 1.39 2.71 -6.66
C GLU A 14 1.74 4.13 -6.22
N ASN A 15 2.42 4.90 -7.08
CA ASN A 15 2.79 6.29 -6.79
C ASN A 15 1.56 7.19 -6.64
N PHE A 16 0.54 7.03 -7.50
CA PHE A 16 -0.72 7.77 -7.37
C PHE A 16 -1.37 7.50 -6.02
N PHE A 17 -1.57 6.23 -5.67
CA PHE A 17 -2.23 5.83 -4.43
C PHE A 17 -1.46 6.33 -3.20
N PHE A 18 -0.12 6.15 -3.17
CA PHE A 18 0.74 6.68 -2.12
C PHE A 18 0.58 8.20 -1.95
N MET A 19 0.64 8.96 -3.05
CA MET A 19 0.50 10.42 -2.99
C MET A 19 -0.88 10.87 -2.53
N GLU A 20 -1.95 10.15 -2.87
CA GLU A 20 -3.29 10.44 -2.36
C GLU A 20 -3.38 10.20 -0.84
N ARG A 21 -2.70 9.17 -0.32
CA ARG A 21 -2.60 8.94 1.13
C ARG A 21 -1.82 10.04 1.83
N VAL A 22 -0.67 10.47 1.29
CA VAL A 22 0.10 11.61 1.81
C VAL A 22 -0.76 12.87 1.89
N LYS A 23 -1.49 13.20 0.81
CA LYS A 23 -2.39 14.37 0.77
C LYS A 23 -3.50 14.25 1.81
N LEU A 24 -4.12 13.07 1.93
CA LEU A 24 -5.19 12.81 2.89
C LEU A 24 -4.72 13.10 4.33
N HIS A 25 -3.57 12.55 4.72
CA HIS A 25 -3.01 12.73 6.06
C HIS A 25 -2.55 14.17 6.31
N SER A 26 -2.01 14.85 5.29
CA SER A 26 -1.66 16.27 5.37
C SER A 26 -2.90 17.16 5.55
N ILE A 27 -4.00 16.89 4.83
CA ILE A 27 -5.25 17.66 4.94
C ILE A 27 -5.92 17.43 6.29
N ARG A 28 -5.92 16.17 6.77
CA ARG A 28 -6.48 15.81 8.08
C ARG A 28 -5.62 16.31 9.24
N ASN A 29 -4.35 16.63 8.98
CA ASN A 29 -3.36 16.97 9.98
C ASN A 29 -3.36 15.97 11.15
N ASP A 30 -3.42 14.68 10.80
CA ASP A 30 -3.69 13.61 11.77
C ASP A 30 -2.44 12.87 12.23
N PHE A 31 -1.26 13.40 11.88
CA PHE A 31 0.06 12.92 12.27
C PHE A 31 0.27 11.42 12.01
N THR A 32 -0.35 10.90 10.95
CA THR A 32 -0.11 9.52 10.51
C THR A 32 1.24 9.46 9.82
N ASP A 33 2.10 8.56 10.28
CA ASP A 33 3.40 8.33 9.66
C ASP A 33 3.28 7.33 8.50
N MET A 34 4.09 7.53 7.46
CA MET A 34 4.15 6.66 6.28
C MET A 34 5.52 6.00 6.14
N TYR A 35 5.55 4.70 5.88
CA TYR A 35 6.78 3.92 5.76
C TYR A 35 6.74 2.95 4.58
N PHE A 36 7.90 2.75 3.95
CA PHE A 36 8.14 1.62 3.05
C PHE A 36 8.63 0.42 3.85
N TRP A 37 8.17 -0.79 3.52
CA TRP A 37 8.56 -1.99 4.25
C TRP A 37 9.31 -2.97 3.38
N ARG A 38 10.46 -3.44 3.88
CA ARG A 38 11.27 -4.47 3.22
C ARG A 38 12.13 -5.27 4.19
N THR A 39 12.49 -6.50 3.82
CA THR A 39 13.43 -7.33 4.59
C THR A 39 14.88 -7.17 4.11
N THR A 40 15.82 -7.21 5.04
CA THR A 40 17.26 -7.25 4.78
C THR A 40 17.75 -8.69 4.59
N SER A 41 17.31 -9.34 3.51
CA SER A 41 17.72 -10.69 3.14
C SER A 41 18.27 -10.73 1.72
N ASN A 42 19.02 -11.78 1.37
CA ASN A 42 19.54 -11.98 0.00
C ASN A 42 18.43 -11.95 -1.06
N THR A 43 17.23 -12.38 -0.68
CA THR A 43 15.99 -12.17 -1.45
C THR A 43 15.07 -11.28 -0.61
N PRO A 44 14.97 -9.97 -0.89
CA PRO A 44 14.10 -9.08 -0.15
C PRO A 44 12.64 -9.44 -0.38
N HIS A 45 11.84 -9.37 0.68
CA HIS A 45 10.39 -9.28 0.58
C HIS A 45 10.00 -7.83 0.77
N GLU A 46 9.02 -7.38 -0.02
CA GLU A 46 8.60 -5.99 -0.07
C GLU A 46 7.08 -5.90 0.05
N LEU A 47 6.63 -4.81 0.66
CA LEU A 47 5.26 -4.33 0.67
C LEU A 47 5.34 -2.86 0.25
N ASP A 48 4.42 -2.43 -0.61
CA ASP A 48 4.48 -1.10 -1.23
C ASP A 48 4.59 0.00 -0.18
N PHE A 49 3.69 0.08 0.81
CA PHE A 49 3.87 0.92 1.98
C PHE A 49 2.89 0.59 3.11
N LEU A 50 3.11 1.20 4.26
CA LEU A 50 2.22 1.16 5.41
C LEU A 50 2.06 2.53 6.05
N GLU A 51 0.96 2.69 6.76
CA GLU A 51 0.63 3.84 7.60
C GLU A 51 0.66 3.42 9.06
N VAL A 52 1.17 4.27 9.93
CA VAL A 52 1.17 4.07 11.38
C VAL A 52 0.48 5.25 12.05
N LYS A 53 -0.58 4.94 12.81
CA LYS A 53 -1.28 5.92 13.64
C LYS A 53 -1.65 5.28 14.97
N ASN A 54 -1.21 5.87 16.08
CA ASN A 54 -1.48 5.35 17.43
C ASN A 54 -1.14 3.85 17.54
N GLU A 55 0.06 3.46 17.11
CA GLU A 55 0.58 2.08 17.11
C GLU A 55 -0.18 1.10 16.19
N LYS A 56 -1.26 1.53 15.52
CA LYS A 56 -1.99 0.71 14.55
C LYS A 56 -1.37 0.84 13.18
N ILE A 57 -1.11 -0.31 12.55
CA ILE A 57 -0.54 -0.42 11.22
C ILE A 57 -1.67 -0.67 10.21
N ARG A 58 -1.70 0.11 9.14
CA ARG A 58 -2.45 -0.21 7.91
C ARG A 58 -1.46 -0.49 6.80
N ALA A 59 -1.53 -1.69 6.24
CA ALA A 59 -0.62 -2.16 5.20
C ALA A 59 -1.30 -2.17 3.84
N PHE A 60 -0.63 -1.70 2.79
CA PHE A 60 -1.19 -1.58 1.45
C PHE A 60 -0.35 -2.31 0.40
N GLU A 61 -1.03 -3.01 -0.51
CA GLU A 61 -0.45 -3.60 -1.70
C GLU A 61 -1.25 -3.17 -2.94
N CYS A 62 -0.61 -2.41 -3.82
CA CYS A 62 -1.19 -1.85 -5.02
C CYS A 62 -1.21 -2.88 -6.15
N LYS A 63 -2.38 -3.09 -6.75
CA LYS A 63 -2.56 -4.02 -7.87
C LYS A 63 -3.50 -3.41 -8.90
N LEU A 64 -3.25 -3.70 -10.18
CA LEU A 64 -4.12 -3.22 -11.27
C LEU A 64 -5.39 -4.06 -11.43
N SER A 65 -5.31 -5.36 -11.15
CA SER A 65 -6.43 -6.29 -11.32
C SER A 65 -7.34 -6.26 -10.09
N PRO A 66 -8.66 -6.01 -10.23
CA PRO A 66 -9.60 -6.01 -9.11
C PRO A 66 -9.75 -7.39 -8.43
N ASN A 67 -9.38 -8.46 -9.14
CA ASN A 67 -9.39 -9.83 -8.61
C ASN A 67 -8.06 -10.21 -7.91
N ALA A 68 -7.10 -9.27 -7.83
CA ALA A 68 -5.85 -9.52 -7.15
C ALA A 68 -6.09 -9.70 -5.65
N LYS A 69 -5.39 -10.66 -5.06
CA LYS A 69 -5.44 -10.94 -3.63
C LYS A 69 -4.08 -10.70 -3.01
N ALA A 70 -4.08 -10.24 -1.75
CA ALA A 70 -2.86 -10.15 -0.98
C ALA A 70 -2.27 -11.55 -0.88
N LYS A 71 -0.95 -11.65 -1.05
CA LYS A 71 -0.24 -12.90 -0.80
C LYS A 71 0.30 -12.86 0.63
N PRO A 72 -0.19 -13.72 1.54
CA PRO A 72 0.41 -13.84 2.86
C PRO A 72 1.91 -14.13 2.71
N GLY A 73 2.72 -13.42 3.49
CA GLY A 73 4.17 -13.49 3.38
C GLY A 73 4.86 -13.08 4.67
N LYS A 74 6.14 -12.69 4.56
CA LYS A 74 6.96 -12.27 5.69
C LYS A 74 6.31 -11.15 6.52
N PHE A 75 5.66 -10.20 5.84
CA PHE A 75 4.93 -9.13 6.51
C PHE A 75 3.78 -9.68 7.38
N SER A 76 2.92 -10.53 6.81
CA SER A 76 1.77 -11.11 7.53
C SER A 76 2.18 -11.97 8.73
N THR A 77 3.35 -12.63 8.67
CA THR A 77 3.89 -13.38 9.80
C THR A 77 4.43 -12.45 10.91
N ALA A 78 5.08 -11.34 10.54
CA ALA A 78 5.64 -10.40 11.49
C ALA A 78 4.59 -9.50 12.15
N TYR A 79 3.52 -9.17 11.42
CA TYR A 79 2.44 -8.28 11.85
C TYR A 79 1.08 -8.94 11.62
N PRO A 80 0.71 -9.96 12.43
CA PRO A 80 -0.53 -10.71 12.24
C PRO A 80 -1.79 -9.85 12.42
N ASP A 81 -1.71 -8.79 13.23
CA ASP A 81 -2.82 -7.85 13.48
C ASP A 81 -2.95 -6.76 12.41
N ALA A 82 -2.08 -6.75 11.39
CA ALA A 82 -2.07 -5.79 10.30
C ALA A 82 -2.34 -6.49 8.96
N PRO A 83 -3.61 -6.79 8.61
CA PRO A 83 -3.92 -7.41 7.34
C PRO A 83 -3.53 -6.50 6.17
N ILE A 84 -2.97 -7.10 5.12
CA ILE A 84 -2.61 -6.39 3.88
C ILE A 84 -3.89 -6.05 3.11
N GLN A 85 -4.09 -4.77 2.84
CA GLN A 85 -5.17 -4.26 2.02
C GLN A 85 -4.70 -4.18 0.57
N VAL A 86 -5.30 -5.00 -0.31
CA VAL A 86 -5.11 -4.82 -1.74
C VAL A 86 -5.95 -3.67 -2.22
N VAL A 87 -5.29 -2.74 -2.92
CA VAL A 87 -5.93 -1.54 -3.45
C VAL A 87 -5.73 -1.46 -4.95
N THR A 88 -6.84 -1.27 -5.65
CA THR A 88 -6.88 -1.23 -7.11
C THR A 88 -7.48 0.07 -7.61
N PRO A 89 -7.31 0.42 -8.90
CA PRO A 89 -7.97 1.60 -9.47
C PRO A 89 -9.50 1.61 -9.25
N ASN A 90 -10.14 0.45 -9.11
CA ASN A 90 -11.57 0.35 -8.82
C ASN A 90 -11.92 0.79 -7.38
N ASP A 91 -10.96 0.77 -6.47
CA ASP A 91 -11.11 1.21 -5.08
C ASP A 91 -10.88 2.72 -4.93
N LEU A 92 -10.61 3.44 -6.01
CA LEU A 92 -10.34 4.89 -6.02
C LEU A 92 -11.39 5.69 -5.24
N MET A 93 -12.68 5.37 -5.39
CA MET A 93 -13.74 6.06 -4.65
C MET A 93 -13.74 5.73 -3.16
N LYS A 94 -13.26 4.54 -2.77
CA LYS A 94 -13.18 4.13 -1.36
C LYS A 94 -12.07 4.88 -0.61
N LEU A 95 -11.02 5.34 -1.30
CA LEU A 95 -9.94 6.14 -0.70
C LEU A 95 -10.43 7.33 0.11
N TRP A 96 -11.49 7.98 -0.38
CA TRP A 96 -12.05 9.20 0.20
C TRP A 96 -13.15 8.91 1.22
N LEU A 97 -13.75 7.72 1.16
CA LEU A 97 -14.85 7.29 2.03
C LEU A 97 -14.37 6.51 3.26
N ILE A 98 -13.09 6.13 3.33
CA ILE A 98 -12.49 5.59 4.54
C ILE A 98 -12.18 6.77 5.49
N GLY A 99 -13.25 7.32 6.07
CA GLY A 99 -13.23 8.08 7.31
C GLY A 99 -13.57 7.11 8.44
N ASP A 100 -12.56 6.85 9.29
CA ASP A 100 -12.54 6.08 10.54
C ASP A 100 -13.39 4.81 10.67
#